data_AF-A0AAE0KVZ7-F1
#
_entry.id   AF-A0AAE0KVZ7-F1
#
_cell.length_a   1.000
_cell.length_b   1.000
_cell.length_c   1.000
_cell.angle_alpha   90.00
_cell.angle_beta   90.00
_cell.angle_gamma   90.00
#
_symmetry.space_group_name_H-M   'P 1'
#
loop_
_entity.id
_entity.type
_entity.pdbx_description
1 polymer ?
#
loop_
_entity_poly.entity_id
_entity_poly.type
_entity_poly.pdbx_seq_one_letter_code
_entity_poly.pdbx_strand_id
1 'polypeptide(L)'
;MSLFRKHWRHTFIVYATVPLAGQVGQALARNIDARVLLEDDDSSGDNSGEGFPKWVMYIIIPFVSGIVGYITNVLALWMTFYPIEFFPQPLKCTQIPGQPFGLGWQGIIPSKAAHMTAIMTRLMTEKLIDLKEVFSRLDPKKVAVALKPGIAQVNERILNKVGKREASDLWTSLDPLVKEEILQNSLEMTEEFVEGLMK
;
A
#
# COMPACT_ATOMS: atom_id res chain seq x y z
N MET A 1 -3.78 14.82 -29.75
CA MET A 1 -3.67 15.42 -28.40
C MET A 1 -4.77 16.46 -28.07
N SER A 2 -5.94 16.51 -28.74
CA SER A 2 -7.01 17.49 -28.43
C SER A 2 -8.42 16.90 -28.33
N LEU A 3 -8.70 15.78 -28.99
CA LEU A 3 -10.04 15.15 -28.98
C LEU A 3 -10.31 14.29 -27.73
N PHE A 4 -9.28 13.65 -27.14
CA PHE A 4 -9.45 12.78 -25.97
C PHE A 4 -9.46 13.53 -24.62
N ARG A 5 -8.93 14.76 -24.60
CA ARG A 5 -8.97 15.67 -23.44
C ARG A 5 -10.38 16.23 -23.20
N LYS A 6 -11.26 16.19 -24.21
CA LYS A 6 -12.63 16.76 -24.15
C LYS A 6 -13.63 15.79 -23.52
N HIS A 7 -13.53 14.49 -23.78
CA HIS A 7 -14.47 13.51 -23.22
C HIS A 7 -14.24 13.26 -21.71
N TRP A 8 -12.97 13.20 -21.28
CA TRP A 8 -12.63 12.93 -19.88
C TRP A 8 -12.78 14.13 -18.93
N ARG A 9 -12.74 15.37 -19.41
CA ARG A 9 -13.09 16.54 -18.58
C ARG A 9 -14.57 16.55 -18.19
N HIS A 10 -15.46 16.02 -19.02
CA HIS A 10 -16.89 16.00 -18.71
C HIS A 10 -17.28 14.81 -17.82
N THR A 11 -16.64 13.65 -17.96
CA THR A 11 -16.93 12.50 -17.08
C THR A 11 -16.29 12.64 -15.69
N PHE A 12 -15.09 13.23 -15.58
CA PHE A 12 -14.40 13.37 -14.30
C PHE A 12 -14.85 14.59 -13.48
N ILE A 13 -15.33 15.67 -14.12
CA ILE A 13 -15.99 16.77 -13.38
C ILE A 13 -17.34 16.32 -12.81
N VAL A 14 -18.03 15.39 -13.47
CA VAL A 14 -19.27 14.80 -12.93
C VAL A 14 -18.99 13.89 -11.71
N TYR A 15 -17.85 13.20 -11.67
CA TYR A 15 -17.45 12.38 -10.51
C TYR A 15 -16.66 13.12 -9.42
N ALA A 16 -16.13 14.32 -9.68
CA ALA A 16 -15.49 15.15 -8.66
C ALA A 16 -16.49 15.93 -7.79
N THR A 17 -17.79 15.81 -8.07
CA THR A 17 -18.86 16.29 -7.18
C THR A 17 -19.24 15.20 -6.17
N VAL A 18 -18.26 14.50 -5.61
CA VAL A 18 -18.42 13.64 -4.43
C VAL A 18 -18.37 14.51 -3.17
N PRO A 19 -19.37 15.41 -3.03
CA PRO A 19 -20.20 15.39 -1.84
C PRO A 19 -21.52 14.65 -2.10
N LEU A 20 -21.81 14.26 -3.35
CA LEU A 20 -23.06 13.58 -3.71
C LEU A 20 -23.13 12.12 -3.25
N ALA A 21 -22.07 11.36 -3.03
CA ALA A 21 -22.26 9.97 -2.54
C ALA A 21 -22.86 9.95 -1.11
N GLY A 22 -22.46 10.90 -0.26
CA GLY A 22 -23.07 11.12 1.05
C GLY A 22 -24.43 11.81 0.99
N GLN A 23 -24.61 12.82 0.13
CA GLN A 23 -25.90 13.51 -0.01
C GLN A 23 -26.95 12.71 -0.79
N VAL A 24 -26.58 11.95 -1.82
CA VAL A 24 -27.46 11.03 -2.55
C VAL A 24 -27.73 9.80 -1.72
N GLY A 25 -26.78 9.32 -0.91
CA GLY A 25 -27.05 8.31 0.12
C GLY A 25 -28.08 8.80 1.15
N GLN A 26 -27.94 10.04 1.65
CA GLN A 26 -28.90 10.64 2.60
C GLN A 26 -30.23 11.07 1.96
N ALA A 27 -30.22 11.47 0.69
CA ALA A 27 -31.43 11.86 -0.07
C ALA A 27 -32.16 10.65 -0.64
N LEU A 28 -31.47 9.58 -1.03
CA LEU A 28 -32.06 8.27 -1.31
C LEU A 28 -32.55 7.62 -0.03
N ALA A 29 -31.82 7.67 1.08
CA ALA A 29 -32.33 7.19 2.37
C ALA A 29 -33.61 7.95 2.77
N ARG A 30 -33.63 9.29 2.63
CA ARG A 30 -34.84 10.08 2.85
C ARG A 30 -35.98 9.78 1.86
N ASN A 31 -35.69 9.59 0.57
CA ASN A 31 -36.71 9.27 -0.43
C ASN A 31 -37.19 7.82 -0.36
N ILE A 32 -36.35 6.90 0.10
CA ILE A 32 -36.70 5.49 0.33
C ILE A 32 -37.52 5.40 1.62
N ASP A 33 -37.13 6.07 2.72
CA ASP A 33 -37.98 6.19 3.92
C ASP A 33 -39.32 6.87 3.60
N ALA A 34 -39.31 7.97 2.83
CA ALA A 34 -40.54 8.67 2.45
C ALA A 34 -41.41 7.88 1.47
N ARG A 35 -40.83 7.04 0.59
CA ARG A 35 -41.61 6.13 -0.26
C ARG A 35 -42.11 4.93 0.54
N VAL A 36 -41.30 4.36 1.42
CA VAL A 36 -41.69 3.26 2.32
C VAL A 36 -42.85 3.70 3.24
N LEU A 37 -42.82 4.93 3.75
CA LEU A 37 -43.90 5.49 4.58
C LEU A 37 -45.16 5.90 3.78
N LEU A 38 -45.07 6.02 2.46
CA LEU A 38 -46.22 6.28 1.58
C LEU A 38 -46.75 5.01 0.89
N GLU A 39 -46.16 3.85 1.16
CA GLU A 39 -46.55 2.56 0.57
C GLU A 39 -47.30 1.65 1.55
N ASP A 40 -47.94 2.24 2.57
CA ASP A 40 -48.70 1.51 3.60
C ASP A 40 -50.24 1.59 3.45
N ASP A 41 -50.82 2.26 2.43
CA ASP A 41 -52.28 2.47 2.40
C ASP A 41 -53.01 2.25 1.05
N ASP A 42 -52.48 1.42 0.15
CA ASP A 42 -53.27 0.91 -1.00
C ASP A 42 -53.22 -0.62 -1.07
N SER A 43 -53.70 -1.25 0.01
CA SER A 43 -53.98 -2.68 0.06
C SER A 43 -55.45 -2.91 0.42
N SER A 44 -56.35 -2.35 -0.38
CA SER A 44 -57.75 -2.76 -0.44
C SER A 44 -58.05 -3.40 -1.80
N GLY A 45 -58.35 -4.71 -1.78
CA GLY A 45 -58.73 -5.55 -2.92
C GLY A 45 -57.54 -6.28 -3.57
N ASP A 46 -57.58 -7.54 -3.94
CA ASP A 46 -58.56 -8.63 -3.86
C ASP A 46 -57.76 -9.93 -4.14
N ASN A 47 -58.33 -11.06 -3.76
CA ASN A 47 -57.78 -12.41 -3.69
C ASN A 47 -57.33 -12.97 -5.05
N SER A 48 -56.18 -13.68 -5.09
CA SER A 48 -56.03 -15.02 -5.70
C SER A 48 -54.55 -15.39 -5.99
N GLY A 49 -54.14 -16.56 -5.49
CA GLY A 49 -52.93 -17.29 -5.94
C GLY A 49 -51.69 -17.16 -5.04
N GLU A 50 -51.44 -18.17 -4.21
CA GLU A 50 -50.09 -18.59 -3.73
C GLU A 50 -49.09 -17.45 -3.46
N GLY A 51 -49.43 -16.51 -2.56
CA GLY A 51 -48.61 -15.32 -2.28
C GLY A 51 -47.89 -15.38 -0.94
N PHE A 52 -46.58 -15.13 -0.93
CA PHE A 52 -45.75 -15.09 0.28
C PHE A 52 -46.30 -14.09 1.33
N PRO A 53 -46.15 -14.34 2.64
CA PRO A 53 -46.67 -13.45 3.68
C PRO A 53 -46.01 -12.05 3.61
N LYS A 54 -46.79 -10.97 3.74
CA LYS A 54 -46.27 -9.58 3.66
C LYS A 54 -45.09 -9.28 4.60
N TRP A 55 -45.09 -9.85 5.81
CA TRP A 55 -43.98 -9.73 6.77
C TRP A 55 -42.68 -10.40 6.30
N VAL A 56 -42.78 -11.45 5.47
CA VAL A 56 -41.62 -12.08 4.82
C VAL A 56 -40.98 -11.12 3.80
N MET A 57 -41.79 -10.32 3.10
CA MET A 57 -41.30 -9.33 2.14
C MET A 57 -40.53 -8.19 2.83
N TYR A 58 -40.99 -7.70 3.99
CA TYR A 58 -40.22 -6.70 4.74
C TYR A 58 -38.87 -7.22 5.27
N ILE A 59 -38.75 -8.51 5.54
CA ILE A 59 -37.47 -9.14 5.96
C ILE A 59 -36.56 -9.44 4.75
N ILE A 60 -37.13 -9.77 3.59
CA ILE A 60 -36.34 -10.13 2.41
C ILE A 60 -35.65 -8.93 1.77
N ILE A 61 -36.25 -7.73 1.82
CA ILE A 61 -35.70 -6.48 1.27
C ILE A 61 -34.32 -6.14 1.86
N PRO A 62 -34.14 -6.03 3.20
CA PRO A 62 -32.83 -5.75 3.79
C PRO A 62 -31.85 -6.92 3.59
N PHE A 63 -32.34 -8.17 3.52
CA PHE A 63 -31.49 -9.34 3.31
C PHE A 63 -30.86 -9.37 1.91
N VAL A 64 -31.68 -9.18 0.87
CA VAL A 64 -31.20 -9.15 -0.53
C VAL A 64 -30.31 -7.94 -0.78
N SER A 65 -30.70 -6.76 -0.27
CA SER A 65 -29.89 -5.55 -0.41
C SER A 65 -28.55 -5.65 0.34
N GLY A 66 -28.53 -6.27 1.52
CA GLY A 66 -27.30 -6.56 2.25
C GLY A 66 -26.36 -7.51 1.50
N ILE A 67 -26.91 -8.57 0.90
CA ILE A 67 -26.13 -9.52 0.08
C ILE A 67 -25.54 -8.85 -1.16
N VAL A 68 -26.37 -8.13 -1.92
CA VAL A 68 -25.91 -7.43 -3.13
C VAL A 68 -24.88 -6.36 -2.80
N GLY A 69 -25.09 -5.60 -1.72
CA GLY A 69 -24.14 -4.61 -1.22
C GLY A 69 -22.80 -5.24 -0.83
N TYR A 70 -22.83 -6.36 -0.11
CA TYR A 70 -21.62 -7.10 0.27
C TYR A 70 -20.85 -7.63 -0.94
N ILE A 71 -21.54 -8.31 -1.87
CA ILE A 71 -20.93 -8.86 -3.08
C ILE A 71 -20.28 -7.74 -3.91
N THR A 72 -20.96 -6.62 -4.08
CA THR A 72 -20.45 -5.49 -4.86
C THR A 72 -19.21 -4.87 -4.19
N ASN A 73 -19.19 -4.75 -2.86
CA ASN A 73 -18.03 -4.21 -2.13
C ASN A 73 -16.81 -5.14 -2.24
N VAL A 74 -17.02 -6.45 -2.08
CA VAL A 74 -15.95 -7.45 -2.25
C VAL A 74 -15.44 -7.45 -3.69
N LEU A 75 -16.34 -7.36 -4.68
CA LEU A 75 -15.96 -7.30 -6.08
C LEU A 75 -15.18 -6.03 -6.42
N ALA A 76 -15.59 -4.88 -5.87
CA ALA A 76 -14.86 -3.62 -6.03
C ALA A 76 -13.44 -3.74 -5.47
N LEU A 77 -13.29 -4.29 -4.25
CA LEU A 77 -11.98 -4.53 -3.66
C LEU A 77 -11.15 -5.47 -4.55
N TRP A 78 -11.74 -6.55 -5.04
CA TRP A 78 -11.08 -7.47 -5.95
C TRP A 78 -10.58 -6.78 -7.24
N MET A 79 -11.38 -5.87 -7.82
CA MET A 79 -10.98 -5.07 -8.99
C MET A 79 -9.85 -4.06 -8.69
N THR A 80 -9.65 -3.63 -7.44
CA THR A 80 -8.54 -2.73 -7.10
C THR A 80 -7.19 -3.44 -6.99
N PHE A 81 -7.20 -4.71 -6.59
CA PHE A 81 -6.00 -5.53 -6.41
C PHE A 81 -5.64 -6.35 -7.65
N TYR A 82 -6.62 -6.77 -8.45
CA TYR A 82 -6.41 -7.54 -9.68
C TYR A 82 -6.46 -6.63 -10.92
N PRO A 83 -5.64 -6.83 -11.97
CA PRO A 83 -4.58 -7.82 -12.15
C PRO A 83 -3.20 -7.36 -11.63
N ILE A 84 -2.41 -8.32 -11.14
CA ILE A 84 -1.07 -8.12 -10.54
C ILE A 84 -0.02 -7.78 -11.61
N GLU A 85 -0.18 -8.35 -12.81
CA GLU A 85 0.63 -8.07 -14.00
C GLU A 85 -0.20 -7.38 -15.09
N PHE A 86 0.45 -6.52 -15.87
CA PHE A 86 -0.17 -5.83 -17.00
C PHE A 86 -0.57 -6.81 -18.11
N PHE A 87 -1.86 -6.88 -18.43
CA PHE A 87 -2.38 -7.69 -19.53
C PHE A 87 -2.73 -6.76 -20.71
N PRO A 88 -2.17 -6.92 -21.94
CA PRO A 88 -1.33 -8.02 -22.45
C PRO A 88 0.19 -7.87 -22.20
N GLN A 89 0.81 -8.95 -21.74
CA GLN A 89 2.25 -9.11 -21.46
C GLN A 89 3.22 -8.66 -22.60
N PRO A 90 2.94 -8.84 -23.91
CA PRO A 90 3.83 -8.39 -24.98
C PRO A 90 3.93 -6.86 -25.18
N LEU A 91 3.09 -6.06 -24.50
CA LEU A 91 3.11 -4.59 -24.62
C LEU A 91 3.70 -3.85 -23.41
N LYS A 92 4.42 -4.58 -22.53
CA LYS A 92 5.20 -3.98 -21.42
C LYS A 92 6.16 -2.88 -21.87
N CYS A 93 6.68 -2.96 -23.10
CA CYS A 93 7.56 -1.96 -23.70
C CYS A 93 6.88 -0.60 -24.00
N THR A 94 5.55 -0.52 -23.94
CA THR A 94 4.79 0.74 -24.09
C THR A 94 4.27 1.31 -22.77
N GLN A 95 4.55 0.63 -21.65
CA GLN A 95 4.09 1.06 -20.33
C GLN A 95 5.00 2.17 -19.78
N ILE A 96 4.45 3.39 -19.70
CA ILE A 96 5.12 4.52 -19.07
C ILE A 96 5.18 4.24 -17.56
N PRO A 97 6.36 4.30 -16.91
CA PRO A 97 6.50 4.02 -15.48
C PRO A 97 5.62 4.98 -14.67
N GLY A 98 4.72 4.43 -13.86
CA GLY A 98 3.84 5.19 -12.96
C GLY A 98 2.43 5.49 -13.49
N GLN A 99 2.05 4.99 -14.66
CA GLN A 99 0.72 5.17 -15.22
C GLN A 99 -0.01 3.82 -15.40
N PRO A 100 -1.24 3.64 -14.90
CA PRO A 100 -2.00 2.39 -15.05
C PRO A 100 -2.55 2.20 -16.48
N PHE A 101 -2.37 3.18 -17.37
CA PHE A 101 -2.92 3.17 -18.72
C PHE A 101 -1.81 3.04 -19.78
N GLY A 102 -1.70 1.82 -20.30
CA GLY A 102 -1.21 1.51 -21.64
C GLY A 102 -2.33 0.80 -22.43
N LEU A 103 -1.99 -0.15 -23.30
CA LEU A 103 -2.95 -1.06 -23.97
C LEU A 103 -3.50 -2.19 -23.07
N GLY A 104 -3.56 -1.96 -21.75
CA GLY A 104 -3.88 -2.99 -20.77
C GLY A 104 -4.51 -2.46 -19.49
N TRP A 105 -5.08 -3.37 -18.70
CA TRP A 105 -5.71 -3.09 -17.42
C TRP A 105 -4.80 -3.60 -16.29
N GLN A 106 -4.56 -2.76 -15.28
CA GLN A 106 -3.86 -3.11 -14.04
C GLN A 106 -4.59 -2.51 -12.85
N GLY A 107 -4.61 -3.23 -11.71
CA GLY A 107 -5.15 -2.70 -10.46
C GLY A 107 -4.44 -1.42 -10.02
N ILE A 108 -5.20 -0.48 -9.43
CA ILE A 108 -4.64 0.82 -9.03
C ILE A 108 -3.58 0.68 -7.92
N ILE A 109 -3.80 -0.23 -6.98
CA ILE A 109 -2.90 -0.50 -5.85
C ILE A 109 -1.56 -1.10 -6.33
N PRO A 110 -1.52 -2.21 -7.10
CA PRO A 110 -0.26 -2.78 -7.57
C PRO A 110 0.53 -1.80 -8.47
N SER A 111 -0.14 -0.94 -9.24
CA SER A 111 0.55 0.07 -10.08
C SER A 111 1.32 1.12 -9.28
N LYS A 112 0.91 1.39 -8.03
CA LYS A 112 1.48 2.41 -7.14
C LYS A 112 2.08 1.84 -5.85
N ALA A 113 2.24 0.52 -5.78
CA ALA A 113 2.65 -0.17 -4.56
C ALA A 113 3.97 0.38 -4.00
N ALA A 114 4.99 0.59 -4.84
CA ALA A 114 6.29 1.10 -4.40
C ALA A 114 6.19 2.49 -3.71
N HIS A 115 5.45 3.43 -4.30
CA HIS A 115 5.26 4.77 -3.75
C HIS A 115 4.42 4.74 -2.47
N MET A 116 3.33 3.96 -2.47
CA MET A 116 2.45 3.81 -1.30
C MET A 116 3.20 3.16 -0.13
N THR A 117 4.00 2.11 -0.39
CA THR A 117 4.84 1.45 0.61
C THR A 117 5.87 2.42 1.19
N ALA A 118 6.52 3.24 0.36
CA ALA A 118 7.48 4.23 0.84
C ALA A 118 6.85 5.25 1.80
N ILE A 119 5.62 5.71 1.52
CA ILE A 119 4.88 6.60 2.42
C ILE A 119 4.49 5.86 3.70
N MET A 120 3.98 4.63 3.58
CA MET A 120 3.55 3.82 4.72
C MET A 120 4.72 3.54 5.68
N THR A 121 5.86 3.09 5.15
CA THR A 121 7.05 2.81 5.98
C THR A 121 7.59 4.08 6.61
N ARG A 122 7.61 5.21 5.87
CA ARG A 122 7.98 6.50 6.43
C ARG A 122 7.09 6.90 7.60
N LEU A 123 5.76 6.80 7.44
CA LEU A 123 4.81 7.13 8.49
C LEU A 123 4.93 6.18 9.70
N MET A 124 5.14 4.89 9.46
CA MET A 124 5.39 3.91 10.52
C MET A 124 6.64 4.29 11.33
N THR A 125 7.76 4.55 10.65
CA THR A 125 9.05 4.87 11.28
C THR A 125 9.07 6.25 11.94
N GLU A 126 8.38 7.26 11.37
CA GLU A 126 8.39 8.62 11.91
C GLU A 126 7.36 8.85 13.02
N LYS A 127 6.20 8.18 12.98
CA LYS A 127 5.07 8.50 13.86
C LYS A 127 4.60 7.37 14.77
N LEU A 128 4.80 6.11 14.40
CA LEU A 128 4.27 4.97 15.17
C LEU A 128 5.32 4.27 16.02
N ILE A 129 6.60 4.34 15.64
CA ILE A 129 7.69 3.63 16.31
C ILE A 129 8.66 4.64 16.91
N ASP A 130 8.80 4.62 18.23
CA ASP A 130 9.96 5.25 18.88
C ASP A 130 11.13 4.27 18.82
N LEU A 131 12.10 4.57 17.94
CA LEU A 131 13.30 3.74 17.78
C LEU A 131 14.01 3.52 19.11
N LYS A 132 14.07 4.53 19.99
CA LYS A 132 14.76 4.40 21.28
C LYS A 132 14.10 3.36 22.19
N GLU A 133 12.77 3.29 22.18
CA GLU A 133 12.04 2.28 22.95
C GLU A 133 12.21 0.88 22.38
N VAL A 134 12.27 0.75 21.05
CA VAL A 134 12.51 -0.56 20.42
C VAL A 134 13.93 -1.05 20.72
N PHE A 135 14.93 -0.17 20.61
CA PHE A 135 16.33 -0.50 20.92
C PHE A 135 16.56 -0.79 22.41
N SER A 136 15.82 -0.15 23.34
CA SER A 136 15.96 -0.44 24.78
C SER A 136 15.44 -1.82 25.19
N ARG A 137 14.57 -2.44 24.37
CA ARG A 137 14.08 -3.82 24.58
C ARG A 137 15.01 -4.89 24.02
N LEU A 138 16.03 -4.51 23.24
CA LEU A 138 17.00 -5.42 22.64
C LEU A 138 18.22 -5.61 23.58
N ASP A 139 18.72 -6.84 23.65
CA ASP A 139 19.96 -7.14 24.39
C ASP A 139 21.18 -6.74 23.52
N PRO A 140 21.96 -5.73 23.92
CA PRO A 140 23.01 -5.16 23.08
C PRO A 140 24.08 -6.18 22.70
N LYS A 141 24.40 -7.12 23.60
CA LYS A 141 25.43 -8.14 23.35
C LYS A 141 25.00 -9.10 22.24
N LYS A 142 23.71 -9.49 22.23
CA LYS A 142 23.16 -10.38 21.20
C LYS A 142 23.09 -9.71 19.84
N VAL A 143 22.72 -8.42 19.82
CA VAL A 143 22.67 -7.63 18.58
C VAL A 143 24.06 -7.43 18.00
N ALA A 144 25.06 -7.09 18.82
CA ALA A 144 26.44 -6.95 18.38
C ALA A 144 26.95 -8.24 17.72
N VAL A 145 26.78 -9.39 18.38
CA VAL A 145 27.18 -10.71 17.84
C VAL A 145 26.47 -11.03 16.53
N ALA A 146 25.17 -10.73 16.42
CA ALA A 146 24.42 -10.98 15.19
C ALA A 146 24.86 -10.07 14.03
N LEU A 147 25.30 -8.84 14.32
CA LEU A 147 25.74 -7.87 13.32
C LEU A 147 27.21 -8.07 12.88
N LYS A 148 28.09 -8.63 13.73
CA LYS A 148 29.51 -8.88 13.42
C LYS A 148 29.79 -9.40 12.00
N PRO A 149 29.19 -10.51 11.54
CA PRO A 149 29.49 -11.07 10.23
C PRO A 149 29.02 -10.17 9.08
N GLY A 150 27.96 -9.38 9.28
CA GLY A 150 27.46 -8.42 8.30
C GLY A 150 28.36 -7.19 8.21
N ILE A 151 28.76 -6.65 9.36
CA ILE A 151 29.66 -5.50 9.46
C ILE A 151 31.02 -5.85 8.88
N ALA A 152 31.58 -7.03 9.15
CA ALA A 152 32.86 -7.47 8.58
C ALA A 152 32.89 -7.41 7.05
N GLN A 153 31.85 -7.93 6.40
CA GLN A 153 31.74 -7.93 4.94
C GLN A 153 31.58 -6.52 4.35
N VAL A 154 30.82 -5.66 5.03
CA VAL A 154 30.60 -4.29 4.57
C VAL A 154 31.86 -3.46 4.79
N ASN A 155 32.54 -3.65 5.92
CA ASN A 155 33.70 -2.89 6.30
C ASN A 155 34.85 -3.08 5.30
N GLU A 156 35.12 -4.31 4.88
CA GLU A 156 36.14 -4.60 3.87
C GLU A 156 35.86 -3.86 2.54
N ARG A 157 34.59 -3.85 2.12
CA ARG A 157 34.17 -3.13 0.91
C ARG A 157 34.32 -1.62 1.07
N ILE A 158 33.95 -1.07 2.23
CA ILE A 158 34.05 0.37 2.52
C ILE A 158 35.52 0.78 2.60
N LEU A 159 36.37 0.07 3.37
CA LEU A 159 37.80 0.34 3.48
C LEU A 159 38.48 0.34 2.11
N ASN A 160 38.21 -0.69 1.30
CA ASN A 160 38.79 -0.75 -0.05
C ASN A 160 38.29 0.38 -0.95
N LYS A 161 37.04 0.82 -0.79
CA LYS A 161 36.46 1.91 -1.58
C LYS A 161 37.01 3.26 -1.15
N VAL A 162 37.12 3.51 0.15
CA VAL A 162 37.64 4.76 0.74
C VAL A 162 39.15 4.85 0.51
N GLY A 163 39.89 3.78 0.78
CA GLY A 163 41.34 3.72 0.57
C GLY A 163 41.74 4.03 -0.86
N LYS A 164 41.03 3.46 -1.85
CA LYS A 164 41.25 3.77 -3.28
C LYS A 164 40.88 5.21 -3.66
N ARG A 165 39.94 5.83 -2.94
CA ARG A 165 39.42 7.16 -3.27
C ARG A 165 40.28 8.28 -2.71
N GLU A 166 40.68 8.15 -1.45
CA GLU A 166 41.40 9.19 -0.72
C GLU A 166 42.93 9.05 -0.85
N ALA A 167 43.44 7.82 -0.93
CA ALA A 167 44.87 7.55 -0.95
C ALA A 167 45.22 6.38 -1.89
N SER A 168 44.88 6.50 -3.17
CA SER A 168 45.06 5.44 -4.18
C SER A 168 46.47 4.86 -4.23
N ASP A 169 47.50 5.71 -4.19
CA ASP A 169 48.89 5.28 -4.29
C ASP A 169 49.33 4.50 -3.05
N LEU A 170 49.05 5.02 -1.84
CA LEU A 170 49.38 4.35 -0.58
C LEU A 170 48.60 3.05 -0.41
N TRP A 171 47.32 3.04 -0.79
CA TRP A 171 46.46 1.86 -0.65
C TRP A 171 46.87 0.73 -1.59
N THR A 172 47.33 1.06 -2.81
CA THR A 172 47.79 0.06 -3.78
C THR A 172 49.15 -0.51 -3.39
N SER A 173 50.02 0.32 -2.83
CA SER A 173 51.36 -0.08 -2.37
C SER A 173 51.39 -0.77 -1.01
N LEU A 174 50.31 -0.71 -0.21
CA LEU A 174 50.24 -1.39 1.08
C LEU A 174 50.30 -2.91 0.93
N ASP A 175 51.14 -3.54 1.75
CA ASP A 175 51.20 -5.00 1.93
C ASP A 175 49.82 -5.54 2.38
N PRO A 176 49.36 -6.70 1.86
CA PRO A 176 48.15 -7.37 2.36
C PRO A 176 48.10 -7.51 3.88
N LEU A 177 49.23 -7.73 4.56
CA LEU A 177 49.27 -7.92 6.01
C LEU A 177 48.78 -6.67 6.78
N VAL A 178 49.19 -5.48 6.33
CA VAL A 178 48.79 -4.21 6.95
C VAL A 178 47.31 -3.92 6.67
N LYS A 179 46.79 -4.35 5.51
CA LYS A 179 45.37 -4.20 5.18
C LYS A 179 44.47 -5.05 6.08
N GLU A 180 44.90 -6.27 6.42
CA GLU A 180 44.20 -7.12 7.39
C GLU A 180 44.22 -6.52 8.79
N GLU A 181 45.36 -5.96 9.22
CA GLU A 181 45.46 -5.31 10.54
C GLU A 181 44.52 -4.09 10.65
N ILE A 182 44.47 -3.23 9.63
CA ILE A 182 43.54 -2.09 9.59
C ILE A 182 42.08 -2.58 9.58
N LEU A 183 41.79 -3.66 8.85
CA LEU A 183 40.46 -4.25 8.84
C LEU A 183 40.06 -4.75 10.23
N GLN A 184 40.94 -5.48 10.91
CA GLN A 184 40.71 -6.01 12.25
C GLN A 184 40.50 -4.89 13.27
N ASN A 185 41.38 -3.89 13.28
CA ASN A 185 41.26 -2.73 14.16
C ASN A 185 39.94 -1.96 13.92
N SER A 186 39.54 -1.82 12.65
CA SER A 186 38.27 -1.19 12.31
C SER A 186 37.04 -1.98 12.77
N LEU A 187 37.12 -3.31 12.87
CA LEU A 187 36.04 -4.13 13.40
C LEU A 187 35.91 -4.00 14.91
N GLU A 188 37.02 -3.95 15.64
CA GLU A 188 37.04 -3.71 17.08
C GLU A 188 36.43 -2.34 17.43
N MET A 189 36.82 -1.28 16.71
CA MET A 189 36.23 0.06 16.88
C MET A 189 34.72 0.08 16.57
N THR A 190 34.27 -0.70 15.59
CA THR A 190 32.84 -0.73 15.24
C THR A 190 32.03 -1.47 16.30
N GLU A 191 32.58 -2.51 16.93
CA GLU A 191 31.93 -3.22 18.02
C GLU A 191 31.72 -2.30 19.24
N GLU A 192 32.76 -1.56 19.64
CA GLU A 192 32.68 -0.57 20.71
C GLU A 192 31.67 0.54 20.39
N PHE A 193 31.66 1.04 19.14
CA PHE A 193 30.69 2.04 18.70
C PHE A 193 29.25 1.52 18.73
N VAL A 194 29.02 0.26 18.32
CA VAL A 194 27.70 -0.39 18.36
C VAL A 194 27.21 -0.58 19.79
N GLU A 195 28.10 -0.95 20.72
CA GLU A 195 27.77 -1.00 22.15
C GLU A 195 27.47 0.39 22.72
N GLY A 196 28.18 1.43 22.25
CA GLY A 196 27.95 2.83 22.62
C GLY A 196 26.64 3.41 22.09
N LEU A 197 26.21 3.02 20.89
CA LEU A 197 24.93 3.44 20.31
C LEU A 197 23.70 2.84 21.02
N MET A 198 23.88 1.74 21.74
CA MET A 198 22.79 1.05 22.45
C MET A 198 22.65 1.44 23.93
N LYS A 199 23.49 2.36 24.44
CA LYS A 199 23.34 3.00 25.76
C LYS A 199 22.63 4.34 25.64
#